data_AF-A0A8I1HV48-F1
#
_entry.id   AF-A0A8I1HV48-F1
#
_cell.length_a   1.000
_cell.length_b   1.000
_cell.length_c   1.000
_cell.angle_alpha   90.00
_cell.angle_beta   90.00
_cell.angle_gamma   90.00
#
_symmetry.space_group_name_H-M   'P 1'
#
loop_
_entity.id
_entity.type
_entity.pdbx_description
1 polymer ?
#
loop_
_entity_poly.entity_id
_entity_poly.type
_entity_poly.pdbx_seq_one_letter_code
_entity_poly.pdbx_strand_id
1 'polypeptide(L)'
;MLVWLKDLQSNWLSWLAVALTLVVSSTSCTLALAMLVASSGAEENPAGPLGGTVLGMALCVVVLVTLSQMRLIIAEREPVYRSWRMVGMPGWMIVAFILGQVAAVSAAAGFLGVLPARPLLDPCVRALRSDGIPMPDIAVTGQVTAIAVSVCTSAALVGALPPLRRVFRPRTPAHPMWLLVKFLLAAAAIGGTVYGCLHIDDPGDLLSAEMGLVILVALFLPWLMPGIDQWTRMAGIAGANVRVRRHFSTPHIVPWVLLGGFIVSVGSGLRFGNDAGAGGTLSSWQVFVALLGSVFAPSIVGAVLTSLLMHGRIASDIRGLTLAGATPSAWARVQVGEAACLTLTAAGVVCALCLATLLPLHHLLTPQASFGRTLVDELWWSAFAVIFGAMFIAVGVVKLALAGFVRAGQREH
;
A
#
# COMPACT_ATOMS: atom_id res chain seq x y z
N MET A 1 -32.80 11.42 11.04
CA MET A 1 -31.73 10.62 11.69
C MET A 1 -31.66 9.18 11.16
N LEU A 2 -32.79 8.50 10.93
CA LEU A 2 -32.86 7.10 10.45
C LEU A 2 -32.22 6.83 9.07
N VAL A 3 -32.37 7.71 8.08
CA VAL A 3 -31.81 7.53 6.73
C VAL A 3 -30.27 7.48 6.77
N TRP A 4 -29.67 8.34 7.58
CA TRP A 4 -28.21 8.48 7.76
C TRP A 4 -27.59 7.26 8.47
N LEU A 5 -28.29 6.72 9.47
CA LEU A 5 -27.90 5.50 10.17
C LEU A 5 -27.98 4.27 9.26
N LYS A 6 -28.99 4.21 8.38
CA LYS A 6 -29.11 3.15 7.36
C LYS A 6 -27.97 3.22 6.34
N ASP A 7 -27.63 4.43 5.89
CA ASP A 7 -26.48 4.66 5.00
C ASP A 7 -25.17 4.24 5.69
N LEU A 8 -25.03 4.47 6.99
CA LEU A 8 -23.90 4.02 7.81
C LEU A 8 -23.83 2.50 7.96
N GLN A 9 -24.96 1.87 8.28
CA GLN A 9 -25.06 0.43 8.45
C GLN A 9 -24.76 -0.29 7.14
N SER A 10 -25.08 0.29 5.98
CA SER A 10 -24.70 -0.27 4.69
C SER A 10 -23.18 -0.27 4.41
N ASN A 11 -22.39 0.37 5.28
CA ASN A 11 -20.95 0.65 5.06
C ASN A 11 -20.04 -0.05 6.06
N TRP A 12 -20.61 -0.92 6.89
CA TRP A 12 -19.89 -1.60 7.95
C TRP A 12 -18.68 -2.38 7.42
N LEU A 13 -18.80 -3.01 6.25
CA LEU A 13 -17.69 -3.74 5.60
C LEU A 13 -16.53 -2.81 5.20
N SER A 14 -16.83 -1.61 4.70
CA SER A 14 -15.79 -0.66 4.30
C SER A 14 -15.03 -0.10 5.50
N TRP A 15 -15.75 0.19 6.58
CA TRP A 15 -15.15 0.63 7.84
C TRP A 15 -14.41 -0.50 8.55
N LEU A 16 -14.90 -1.73 8.48
CA LEU A 16 -14.22 -2.91 9.00
C LEU A 16 -12.91 -3.15 8.26
N ALA A 17 -12.90 -3.03 6.93
CA ALA A 17 -11.69 -3.16 6.12
C ALA A 17 -10.61 -2.15 6.56
N VAL A 18 -10.98 -0.88 6.74
CA VAL A 18 -10.08 0.14 7.27
C VAL A 18 -9.63 -0.16 8.70
N ALA A 19 -10.56 -0.55 9.56
CA ALA A 19 -10.26 -0.86 10.95
C ALA A 19 -9.24 -2.00 11.06
N LEU A 20 -9.40 -3.08 10.29
CA LEU A 20 -8.47 -4.19 10.26
C LEU A 20 -7.08 -3.77 9.74
N THR A 21 -7.02 -2.94 8.68
CA THR A 21 -5.74 -2.39 8.23
C THR A 21 -5.09 -1.51 9.30
N LEU A 22 -5.85 -0.70 10.01
CA LEU A 22 -5.36 0.17 11.08
C LEU A 22 -4.95 -0.60 12.35
N VAL A 23 -5.62 -1.69 12.69
CA VAL A 23 -5.21 -2.61 13.77
C VAL A 23 -3.81 -3.11 13.46
N VAL A 24 -3.59 -3.69 12.27
CA VAL A 24 -2.29 -4.25 11.88
C VAL A 24 -1.22 -3.16 11.72
N SER A 25 -1.61 -1.98 11.24
CA SER A 25 -0.74 -0.79 11.17
C SER A 25 -0.27 -0.35 12.55
N SER A 26 -1.19 -0.33 13.53
CA SER A 26 -0.88 0.05 14.91
C SER A 26 -0.04 -1.01 15.61
N THR A 27 -0.30 -2.30 15.39
CA THR A 27 0.57 -3.40 15.87
C THR A 27 1.99 -3.19 15.40
N SER A 28 2.15 -2.90 14.12
CA SER A 28 3.45 -2.71 13.47
C SER A 28 4.18 -1.48 14.01
N CYS A 29 3.47 -0.35 14.13
CA CYS A 29 4.02 0.88 14.70
C CYS A 29 4.42 0.69 16.17
N THR A 30 3.62 -0.03 16.95
CA THR A 30 3.89 -0.33 18.37
C THR A 30 5.14 -1.19 18.52
N LEU A 31 5.32 -2.22 17.69
CA LEU A 31 6.52 -3.06 17.69
C LEU A 31 7.78 -2.25 17.40
N ALA A 32 7.75 -1.40 16.36
CA ALA A 32 8.90 -0.58 15.97
C ALA A 32 9.21 0.52 16.99
N LEU A 33 8.18 1.20 17.54
CA LEU A 33 8.33 2.21 18.59
C LEU A 33 8.86 1.60 19.89
N ALA A 34 8.44 0.39 20.24
CA ALA A 34 8.93 -0.27 21.45
C ALA A 34 10.44 -0.53 21.35
N MET A 35 10.95 -0.95 20.19
CA MET A 35 12.39 -1.08 19.93
C MET A 35 13.12 0.28 19.99
N LEU A 36 12.54 1.33 19.41
CA LEU A 36 13.14 2.67 19.41
C LEU A 36 13.18 3.30 20.81
N VAL A 37 12.09 3.22 21.58
CA VAL A 37 12.03 3.82 22.92
C VAL A 37 12.95 3.09 23.90
N ALA A 38 13.05 1.76 23.81
CA ALA A 38 13.98 0.98 24.62
C ALA A 38 15.46 1.34 24.36
N SER A 39 15.78 1.88 23.18
CA SER A 39 17.15 2.29 22.83
C SER A 39 17.57 3.66 23.41
N SER A 40 16.61 4.53 23.76
CA SER A 40 16.88 5.93 24.16
C SER A 40 17.57 6.10 25.52
N GLY A 41 17.75 5.01 26.28
CA GLY A 41 18.30 5.03 27.64
C GLY A 41 19.67 4.37 27.82
N ALA A 42 20.35 3.89 26.77
CA ALA A 42 21.67 3.25 26.91
C ALA A 42 22.73 3.92 26.02
N GLU A 43 23.91 4.17 26.59
CA GLU A 43 25.02 4.94 25.99
C GLU A 43 25.68 4.25 24.78
N GLU A 44 25.63 2.93 24.67
CA GLU A 44 26.06 2.16 23.50
C GLU A 44 24.96 1.15 23.14
N ASN A 45 24.10 1.46 22.17
CA ASN A 45 23.02 0.53 21.80
C ASN A 45 22.78 0.47 20.27
N PRO A 46 23.03 -0.69 19.62
CA PRO A 46 22.82 -0.88 18.18
C PRO A 46 21.33 -0.98 17.79
N ALA A 47 20.40 -1.05 18.76
CA ALA A 47 18.97 -1.19 18.53
C ALA A 47 18.26 0.09 18.05
N GLY A 48 18.83 1.27 18.32
CA GLY A 48 18.22 2.57 17.97
C GLY A 48 18.13 2.82 16.46
N PRO A 49 19.23 2.69 15.70
CA PRO A 49 19.21 2.83 14.24
C PRO A 49 18.26 1.83 13.56
N LEU A 50 18.26 0.58 14.02
CA LEU A 50 17.40 -0.49 13.47
C LEU A 50 15.91 -0.26 13.79
N GLY A 51 15.58 0.15 15.02
CA GLY A 51 14.22 0.55 15.37
C GLY A 51 13.75 1.77 14.59
N GLY A 52 14.64 2.74 14.35
CA GLY A 52 14.36 3.96 13.59
C GLY A 52 14.06 3.71 12.11
N THR A 53 14.84 2.86 11.44
CA THR A 53 14.61 2.53 10.02
C THR A 53 13.33 1.71 9.83
N VAL A 54 13.10 0.71 10.69
CA VAL A 54 11.87 -0.09 10.66
C VAL A 54 10.65 0.78 10.95
N LEU A 55 10.73 1.68 11.94
CA LEU A 55 9.67 2.64 12.22
C LEU A 55 9.42 3.57 11.03
N GLY A 56 10.48 4.17 10.47
CA GLY A 56 10.36 5.08 9.32
C GLY A 56 9.66 4.42 8.13
N MET A 57 10.07 3.20 7.77
CA MET A 57 9.43 2.43 6.70
C MET A 57 7.98 2.08 7.04
N ALA A 58 7.72 1.56 8.23
CA ALA A 58 6.38 1.19 8.66
C ALA A 58 5.44 2.41 8.63
N LEU A 59 5.89 3.57 9.10
CA LEU A 59 5.13 4.82 9.04
C LEU A 59 4.79 5.20 7.61
N CYS A 60 5.77 5.17 6.70
CA CYS A 60 5.55 5.47 5.28
C CYS A 60 4.54 4.50 4.66
N VAL A 61 4.68 3.20 4.88
CA VAL A 61 3.74 2.18 4.38
C VAL A 61 2.34 2.41 4.95
N VAL A 62 2.21 2.57 6.27
CA VAL A 62 0.93 2.81 6.95
C VAL A 62 0.26 4.05 6.40
N VAL A 63 0.99 5.17 6.24
CA VAL A 63 0.45 6.40 5.67
C VAL A 63 -0.01 6.15 4.23
N LEU A 64 0.83 5.57 3.38
CA LEU A 64 0.47 5.37 1.97
C LEU A 64 -0.75 4.44 1.79
N VAL A 65 -0.79 3.34 2.54
CA VAL A 65 -1.92 2.38 2.50
C VAL A 65 -3.19 3.06 3.00
N THR A 66 -3.15 3.73 4.16
CA THR A 66 -4.33 4.43 4.73
C THR A 66 -4.81 5.57 3.85
N LEU A 67 -3.91 6.39 3.31
CA LEU A 67 -4.24 7.43 2.32
C LEU A 67 -4.96 6.84 1.11
N SER A 68 -4.52 5.68 0.62
CA SER A 68 -5.10 5.05 -0.56
C SER A 68 -6.50 4.48 -0.29
N GLN A 69 -6.71 3.81 0.85
CA GLN A 69 -8.00 3.28 1.27
C GLN A 69 -9.01 4.39 1.59
N MET A 70 -8.62 5.42 2.34
CA MET A 70 -9.51 6.55 2.69
C MET A 70 -9.98 7.31 1.46
N ARG A 71 -9.09 7.52 0.48
CA ARG A 71 -9.45 8.11 -0.81
C ARG A 71 -10.49 7.29 -1.55
N LEU A 72 -10.35 5.97 -1.53
CA LEU A 72 -11.28 5.06 -2.19
C LEU A 72 -12.68 5.13 -1.59
N ILE A 73 -12.77 4.99 -0.26
CA ILE A 73 -14.03 4.96 0.48
C ILE A 73 -14.81 6.25 0.28
N ILE A 74 -14.14 7.40 0.42
CA ILE A 74 -14.81 8.69 0.29
C ILE A 74 -15.20 8.95 -1.17
N ALA A 75 -14.39 8.51 -2.15
CA ALA A 75 -14.71 8.66 -3.57
C ALA A 75 -15.91 7.81 -4.01
N GLU A 76 -16.04 6.58 -3.51
CA GLU A 76 -17.18 5.71 -3.81
C GLU A 76 -18.50 6.30 -3.26
N ARG A 77 -18.41 7.04 -2.15
CA ARG A 77 -19.57 7.57 -1.41
C ARG A 77 -19.88 9.03 -1.69
N GLU A 78 -19.12 9.66 -2.59
CA GLU A 78 -19.39 11.00 -3.10
C GLU A 78 -20.87 11.27 -3.46
N PRO A 79 -21.62 10.35 -4.14
CA PRO A 79 -23.04 10.59 -4.43
C PRO A 79 -23.92 10.63 -3.19
N VAL A 80 -23.62 9.82 -2.16
CA VAL A 80 -24.36 9.81 -0.88
C VAL A 80 -24.08 11.10 -0.11
N TYR A 81 -22.83 11.53 -0.02
CA TYR A 81 -22.51 12.80 0.64
C TYR A 81 -23.07 14.02 -0.09
N ARG A 82 -23.33 13.90 -1.41
CA ARG A 82 -24.07 14.91 -2.17
C ARG A 82 -25.56 14.89 -1.90
N SER A 83 -26.19 13.71 -1.79
CA SER A 83 -27.62 13.63 -1.44
C SER A 83 -27.89 14.23 -0.07
N TRP A 84 -26.97 14.04 0.88
CA TRP A 84 -26.98 14.65 2.20
C TRP A 84 -27.06 16.19 2.15
N ARG A 85 -26.32 16.80 1.23
CA ARG A 85 -26.38 18.25 0.97
C ARG A 85 -27.70 18.66 0.33
N MET A 86 -28.26 17.86 -0.58
CA MET A 86 -29.56 18.12 -1.20
C MET A 86 -30.71 18.09 -0.19
N VAL A 87 -30.57 17.33 0.90
CA VAL A 87 -31.52 17.28 2.03
C VAL A 87 -31.34 18.47 2.99
N GLY A 88 -30.41 19.39 2.72
CA GLY A 88 -30.22 20.62 3.49
C GLY A 88 -29.14 20.56 4.56
N MET A 89 -28.32 19.50 4.59
CA MET A 89 -27.22 19.37 5.56
C MET A 89 -26.09 20.38 5.24
N PRO A 90 -25.71 21.26 6.18
CA PRO A 90 -24.63 22.21 5.95
C PRO A 90 -23.28 21.49 5.85
N GLY A 91 -22.39 22.01 5.00
CA GLY A 91 -21.16 21.29 4.65
C GLY A 91 -20.20 21.04 5.82
N TRP A 92 -20.12 21.98 6.78
CA TRP A 92 -19.31 21.80 7.99
C TRP A 92 -19.79 20.61 8.83
N MET A 93 -21.11 20.35 8.87
CA MET A 93 -21.68 19.22 9.62
C MET A 93 -21.33 17.89 8.95
N ILE A 94 -21.30 17.85 7.61
CA ILE A 94 -20.86 16.66 6.85
C ILE A 94 -19.37 16.38 7.13
N VAL A 95 -18.53 17.41 7.10
CA VAL A 95 -17.09 17.28 7.42
C VAL A 95 -16.89 16.79 8.85
N ALA A 96 -17.53 17.44 9.83
CA ALA A 96 -17.39 17.08 11.23
C ALA A 96 -17.85 15.64 11.50
N PHE A 97 -18.95 15.22 10.86
CA PHE A 97 -19.47 13.86 11.02
C PHE A 97 -18.53 12.81 10.44
N ILE A 98 -18.01 13.03 9.22
CA ILE A 98 -17.10 12.07 8.57
C ILE A 98 -15.75 12.04 9.30
N LEU A 99 -15.17 13.20 9.62
CA LEU A 99 -13.90 13.25 10.37
C LEU A 99 -14.05 12.67 11.78
N GLY A 100 -15.19 12.90 12.45
CA GLY A 100 -15.50 12.29 13.73
C GLY A 100 -15.56 10.76 13.66
N GLN A 101 -16.16 10.20 12.61
CA GLN A 101 -16.16 8.74 12.38
C GLN A 101 -14.77 8.21 12.08
N VAL A 102 -14.03 8.88 11.18
CA VAL A 102 -12.65 8.49 10.87
C VAL A 102 -11.81 8.50 12.14
N ALA A 103 -11.91 9.54 12.96
CA ALA A 103 -11.21 9.64 14.24
C ALA A 103 -11.63 8.51 15.20
N ALA A 104 -12.93 8.27 15.38
CA ALA A 104 -13.41 7.23 16.28
C ALA A 104 -12.98 5.81 15.85
N VAL A 105 -13.16 5.48 14.56
CA VAL A 105 -12.78 4.17 14.02
C VAL A 105 -11.27 3.99 14.07
N SER A 106 -10.49 5.02 13.70
CA SER A 106 -9.02 4.92 13.71
C SER A 106 -8.42 4.91 15.11
N ALA A 107 -8.97 5.64 16.08
CA ALA A 107 -8.55 5.58 17.46
C ALA A 107 -8.87 4.22 18.10
N ALA A 108 -10.09 3.69 17.88
CA ALA A 108 -10.49 2.39 18.38
C ALA A 108 -9.66 1.26 17.74
N ALA A 109 -9.49 1.27 16.42
CA ALA A 109 -8.64 0.31 15.71
C ALA A 109 -7.17 0.42 16.12
N GLY A 110 -6.67 1.65 16.27
CA GLY A 110 -5.32 1.92 16.76
C GLY A 110 -5.10 1.32 18.14
N PHE A 111 -6.02 1.53 19.07
CA PHE A 111 -5.94 0.98 20.42
C PHE A 111 -6.00 -0.55 20.41
N LEU A 112 -6.92 -1.14 19.63
CA LEU A 112 -7.02 -2.59 19.46
C LEU A 112 -5.73 -3.21 18.88
N GLY A 113 -5.03 -2.50 18.00
CA GLY A 113 -3.75 -2.94 17.42
C GLY A 113 -2.59 -3.01 18.42
N VAL A 114 -2.67 -2.35 19.57
CA VAL A 114 -1.64 -2.46 20.62
C VAL A 114 -1.71 -3.81 21.33
N LEU A 115 -2.90 -4.41 21.44
CA LEU A 115 -3.12 -5.69 22.11
C LEU A 115 -2.29 -6.84 21.50
N PRO A 116 -2.31 -7.09 20.18
CA PRO A 116 -1.48 -8.13 19.57
C PRO A 116 0.01 -7.79 19.56
N ALA A 117 0.42 -6.52 19.72
CA ALA A 117 1.85 -6.17 19.74
C ALA A 117 2.58 -6.75 20.96
N ARG A 118 1.91 -6.82 22.12
CA ARG A 118 2.47 -7.36 23.36
C ARG A 118 2.98 -8.80 23.24
N PRO A 119 2.16 -9.79 22.82
CA PRO A 119 2.63 -11.17 22.65
C PRO A 119 3.61 -11.34 21.47
N LEU A 120 3.66 -10.39 20.53
CA LEU A 120 4.58 -10.43 19.39
C LEU A 120 5.98 -9.88 19.71
N LEU A 121 6.17 -9.16 20.81
CA LEU A 121 7.48 -8.63 21.19
C LEU A 121 8.47 -9.74 21.58
N ASP A 122 8.07 -10.65 22.46
CA ASP A 122 8.93 -11.75 22.93
C ASP A 122 9.53 -12.61 21.80
N PRO A 123 8.79 -13.06 20.77
CA PRO A 123 9.39 -13.78 19.65
C PRO A 123 10.30 -12.88 18.80
N CYS A 124 9.98 -11.59 18.63
CA CYS A 124 10.83 -10.66 17.88
C CYS A 124 12.18 -10.43 18.58
N VAL A 125 12.15 -10.20 19.90
CA VAL A 125 13.36 -10.02 20.71
C VAL A 125 14.19 -11.31 20.73
N ARG A 126 13.56 -12.48 20.85
CA ARG A 126 14.27 -13.77 20.77
C ARG A 126 14.96 -13.98 19.43
N ALA A 127 14.29 -13.65 18.32
CA ALA A 127 14.88 -13.75 16.99
C ALA A 127 16.11 -12.82 16.87
N LEU A 128 16.00 -11.57 17.33
CA LEU A 128 17.11 -10.61 17.30
C LEU A 128 18.30 -11.06 18.16
N ARG A 129 18.03 -11.56 19.37
CA ARG A 129 19.08 -12.12 20.25
C ARG A 129 19.75 -13.35 19.65
N SER A 130 19.00 -14.20 18.95
CA SER A 130 19.56 -15.39 18.29
C SER A 130 20.52 -15.06 17.15
N ASP A 131 20.38 -13.87 16.58
CA ASP A 131 21.24 -13.33 15.52
C ASP A 131 22.44 -12.54 16.07
N GLY A 132 22.63 -12.55 17.39
CA GLY A 132 23.70 -11.83 18.07
C GLY A 132 23.45 -10.33 18.28
N ILE A 133 22.23 -9.83 17.99
CA ILE A 133 21.88 -8.42 18.22
C ILE A 133 21.47 -8.24 19.69
N PRO A 134 22.24 -7.50 20.50
CA PRO A 134 21.90 -7.28 21.90
C PRO A 134 20.62 -6.43 21.98
N MET A 135 19.59 -6.97 22.62
CA MET A 135 18.30 -6.31 22.81
C MET A 135 17.94 -6.27 24.30
N PRO A 136 17.70 -5.08 24.88
CA PRO A 136 17.22 -4.96 26.26
C PRO A 136 15.82 -5.58 26.39
N ASP A 137 15.34 -5.78 27.62
CA ASP A 137 13.96 -6.21 27.82
C ASP A 137 13.00 -5.07 27.44
N ILE A 138 12.18 -5.33 26.42
CA ILE A 138 11.29 -4.33 25.81
C ILE A 138 9.89 -4.48 26.38
N ALA A 139 9.33 -3.39 26.91
CA ALA A 139 7.95 -3.34 27.37
C ALA A 139 7.14 -2.29 26.60
N VAL A 140 5.87 -2.61 26.30
CA VAL A 140 4.94 -1.63 25.72
C VAL A 140 4.49 -0.64 26.80
N THR A 141 5.05 0.56 26.78
CA THR A 141 4.67 1.63 27.71
C THR A 141 3.40 2.37 27.25
N GLY A 142 2.78 3.12 28.16
CA GLY A 142 1.68 4.02 27.83
C GLY A 142 2.06 5.06 26.77
N GLN A 143 3.32 5.52 26.76
CA GLN A 143 3.85 6.44 25.76
C GLN A 143 3.90 5.81 24.36
N VAL A 144 4.42 4.58 24.22
CA VAL A 144 4.43 3.86 22.94
C VAL A 144 3.01 3.67 22.40
N THR A 145 2.07 3.33 23.29
CA THR A 145 0.65 3.18 22.96
C THR A 145 0.07 4.51 22.43
N ALA A 146 0.30 5.62 23.13
CA ALA A 146 -0.22 6.92 22.75
C ALA A 146 0.33 7.39 21.39
N ILE A 147 1.64 7.21 21.16
CA ILE A 147 2.27 7.59 19.89
C ILE A 147 1.71 6.75 18.74
N ALA A 148 1.66 5.42 18.87
CA ALA A 148 1.14 4.53 17.83
C ALA A 148 -0.31 4.88 17.44
N VAL A 149 -1.19 5.07 18.44
CA VAL A 149 -2.59 5.46 18.20
C VAL A 149 -2.67 6.84 17.54
N SER A 150 -1.89 7.82 18.00
CA SER A 150 -1.89 9.16 17.43
C SER A 150 -1.43 9.20 15.98
N VAL A 151 -0.43 8.40 15.63
CA VAL A 151 0.10 8.25 14.26
C VAL A 151 -0.97 7.68 13.34
N CYS A 152 -1.57 6.55 13.71
CA CYS A 152 -2.60 5.90 12.90
C CYS A 152 -3.83 6.79 12.71
N THR A 153 -4.25 7.48 13.77
CA THR A 153 -5.38 8.44 13.75
C THR A 153 -5.06 9.63 12.85
N SER A 154 -3.86 10.20 12.98
CA SER A 154 -3.41 11.33 12.16
C SER A 154 -3.31 10.96 10.69
N ALA A 155 -2.73 9.80 10.37
CA ALA A 155 -2.63 9.29 9.00
C ALA A 155 -4.02 9.11 8.36
N ALA A 156 -4.97 8.53 9.11
CA ALA A 156 -6.36 8.37 8.68
C ALA A 156 -7.05 9.71 8.40
N LEU A 157 -6.90 10.70 9.30
CA LEU A 157 -7.47 12.03 9.15
C LEU A 157 -6.88 12.79 7.95
N VAL A 158 -5.55 12.78 7.82
CA VAL A 158 -4.85 13.37 6.67
C VAL A 158 -5.28 12.71 5.37
N GLY A 159 -5.55 11.40 5.37
CA GLY A 159 -6.09 10.68 4.22
C GLY A 159 -7.51 11.04 3.84
N ALA A 160 -8.34 11.38 4.83
CA ALA A 160 -9.74 11.75 4.62
C ALA A 160 -9.90 13.19 4.08
N LEU A 161 -9.00 14.11 4.42
CA LEU A 161 -9.12 15.54 4.06
C LEU A 161 -9.12 15.82 2.54
N PRO A 162 -8.16 15.31 1.73
CA PRO A 162 -8.13 15.57 0.29
C PRO A 162 -9.39 15.14 -0.48
N PRO A 163 -9.96 13.93 -0.26
CA PRO A 163 -11.19 13.53 -0.92
C PRO A 163 -12.43 14.25 -0.37
N LEU A 164 -12.47 14.59 0.94
CA LEU A 164 -13.57 15.39 1.50
C LEU A 164 -13.69 16.76 0.84
N ARG A 165 -12.57 17.42 0.54
CA ARG A 165 -12.57 18.69 -0.21
C ARG A 165 -13.28 18.58 -1.57
N ARG A 166 -13.23 17.39 -2.20
CA ARG A 166 -13.87 17.12 -3.50
C ARG A 166 -15.39 16.92 -3.39
N VAL A 167 -15.91 16.62 -2.20
CA VAL A 167 -17.36 16.55 -1.97
C VAL A 167 -17.99 17.95 -2.10
N PHE A 168 -17.28 19.00 -1.66
CA PHE A 168 -17.81 20.37 -1.61
C PHE A 168 -17.60 21.19 -2.88
N ARG A 169 -16.56 20.89 -3.67
CA ARG A 169 -16.32 21.55 -4.96
C ARG A 169 -16.72 20.61 -6.10
N PRO A 170 -17.66 20.99 -6.98
CA PRO A 170 -18.00 20.19 -8.15
C PRO A 170 -16.75 19.92 -8.98
N ARG A 171 -16.64 18.71 -9.55
CA ARG A 171 -15.53 18.33 -10.41
C ARG A 171 -15.52 19.22 -11.66
N THR A 172 -14.72 20.27 -11.67
CA THR A 172 -14.19 20.76 -12.94
C THR A 172 -13.22 19.70 -13.43
N PRO A 173 -13.33 19.20 -14.67
CA PRO A 173 -12.33 18.29 -15.22
C PRO A 173 -10.96 18.96 -15.02
N ALA A 174 -10.05 18.26 -14.35
CA ALA A 174 -8.70 18.78 -14.17
C ALA A 174 -8.16 19.13 -15.56
N HIS A 175 -7.75 20.39 -15.73
CA HIS A 175 -7.22 20.85 -17.00
C HIS A 175 -6.13 19.85 -17.46
N PRO A 176 -6.11 19.40 -18.72
CA PRO A 176 -5.17 18.39 -19.18
C PRO A 176 -3.70 18.79 -18.89
N MET A 177 -3.41 20.10 -18.95
CA MET A 177 -2.13 20.67 -18.54
C MET A 177 -1.78 20.37 -17.07
N TRP A 178 -2.74 20.38 -16.15
CA TRP A 178 -2.49 20.06 -14.74
C TRP A 178 -2.20 18.59 -14.50
N LEU A 179 -2.80 17.69 -15.29
CA LEU A 179 -2.44 16.28 -15.28
C LEU A 179 -1.01 16.07 -15.81
N LEU A 180 -0.64 16.79 -16.87
CA LEU A 180 0.72 16.77 -17.41
C LEU A 180 1.73 17.30 -16.38
N VAL A 181 1.46 18.44 -15.73
CA VAL A 181 2.35 19.01 -14.70
C VAL A 181 2.58 18.03 -13.56
N LYS A 182 1.52 17.38 -13.05
CA LYS A 182 1.67 16.35 -12.00
C LYS A 182 2.49 15.16 -12.46
N PHE A 183 2.25 14.69 -13.68
CA PHE A 183 3.01 13.60 -14.26
C PHE A 183 4.48 13.97 -14.41
N LEU A 184 4.78 15.14 -14.97
CA LEU A 184 6.15 15.63 -15.13
C LEU A 184 6.85 15.83 -13.78
N LEU A 185 6.15 16.37 -12.77
CA LEU A 185 6.69 16.53 -11.43
C LEU A 185 7.02 15.18 -10.79
N ALA A 186 6.13 14.19 -10.91
CA ALA A 186 6.37 12.83 -10.45
C ALA A 186 7.54 12.17 -11.18
N ALA A 187 7.58 12.29 -12.52
CA ALA A 187 8.63 11.72 -13.35
C ALA A 187 9.99 12.38 -13.08
N ALA A 188 10.02 13.71 -12.87
CA ALA A 188 11.23 14.44 -12.51
C ALA A 188 11.73 14.08 -11.11
N ALA A 189 10.82 13.94 -10.13
CA ALA A 189 11.20 13.51 -8.78
C ALA A 189 11.80 12.10 -8.78
N ILE A 190 11.12 11.13 -9.42
CA ILE A 190 11.57 9.73 -9.47
C ILE A 190 12.82 9.60 -10.34
N GLY A 191 12.84 10.20 -11.53
CA GLY A 191 13.97 10.17 -12.43
C GLY A 191 15.21 10.86 -11.84
N GLY A 192 15.01 11.96 -11.11
CA GLY A 192 16.06 12.66 -10.38
C GLY A 192 16.65 11.80 -9.25
N THR A 193 15.81 11.08 -8.49
CA THR A 193 16.32 10.16 -7.47
C THR A 193 17.03 8.95 -8.06
N VAL A 194 16.52 8.35 -9.15
CA VAL A 194 17.21 7.25 -9.85
C VAL A 194 18.56 7.72 -10.40
N TYR A 195 18.60 8.93 -10.98
CA TYR A 195 19.85 9.53 -11.43
C TYR A 195 20.82 9.79 -10.27
N GLY A 196 20.31 10.24 -9.11
CA GLY A 196 21.09 10.37 -7.88
C GLY A 196 21.68 9.04 -7.43
N CYS A 197 20.90 7.95 -7.46
CA CYS A 197 21.36 6.60 -7.12
C CYS A 197 22.55 6.15 -7.98
N LEU A 198 22.64 6.57 -9.25
CA LEU A 198 23.78 6.24 -10.13
C LEU A 198 25.10 6.89 -9.68
N HIS A 199 25.07 7.89 -8.79
CA HIS A 199 26.25 8.61 -8.31
C HIS A 199 26.60 8.26 -6.85
N ILE A 200 25.96 7.23 -6.28
CA ILE A 200 26.29 6.73 -4.95
C ILE A 200 27.36 5.67 -5.11
N ASP A 201 28.53 5.89 -4.51
CA ASP A 201 29.67 4.99 -4.61
C ASP A 201 29.60 3.81 -3.62
N ASP A 202 28.90 4.00 -2.48
CA ASP A 202 28.75 2.97 -1.45
C ASP A 202 27.49 2.10 -1.69
N PRO A 203 27.62 0.76 -1.78
CA PRO A 203 26.47 -0.12 -2.02
C PRO A 203 25.47 -0.14 -0.87
N GLY A 204 25.89 0.12 0.37
CA GLY A 204 25.01 0.20 1.53
C GLY A 204 24.11 1.43 1.47
N ASP A 205 24.71 2.59 1.20
CA ASP A 205 23.99 3.85 1.00
C ASP A 205 23.04 3.76 -0.20
N LEU A 206 23.45 3.08 -1.28
CA LEU A 206 22.61 2.84 -2.45
C LEU A 206 21.35 2.04 -2.09
N LEU A 207 21.48 0.94 -1.35
CA LEU A 207 20.33 0.14 -0.91
C LEU A 207 19.39 0.94 0.01
N SER A 208 19.95 1.83 0.85
CA SER A 208 19.15 2.74 1.67
C SER A 208 18.36 3.76 0.84
N ALA A 209 18.99 4.31 -0.20
CA ALA A 209 18.37 5.24 -1.15
C ALA A 209 17.24 4.55 -1.93
N GLU A 210 17.44 3.28 -2.29
CA GLU A 210 16.46 2.44 -2.98
C GLU A 210 15.23 2.14 -2.12
N MET A 211 15.39 1.90 -0.82
CA MET A 211 14.27 1.82 0.11
C MET A 211 13.44 3.12 0.13
N GLY A 212 14.12 4.27 0.06
CA GLY A 212 13.48 5.58 -0.13
C GLY A 212 12.77 5.72 -1.49
N LEU A 213 13.38 5.21 -2.56
CA LEU A 213 12.82 5.23 -3.91
C LEU A 213 11.52 4.43 -4.00
N VAL A 214 11.45 3.26 -3.36
CA VAL A 214 10.21 2.45 -3.27
C VAL A 214 9.06 3.28 -2.67
N ILE A 215 9.33 3.99 -1.57
CA ILE A 215 8.35 4.87 -0.90
C ILE A 215 7.95 6.04 -1.82
N LEU A 216 8.94 6.66 -2.48
CA LEU A 216 8.74 7.79 -3.39
C LEU A 216 7.85 7.40 -4.59
N VAL A 217 8.14 6.26 -5.21
CA VAL A 217 7.36 5.71 -6.33
C VAL A 217 5.94 5.41 -5.87
N ALA A 218 5.76 4.80 -4.71
CA ALA A 218 4.43 4.53 -4.16
C ALA A 218 3.63 5.82 -3.86
N LEU A 219 4.29 6.87 -3.36
CA LEU A 219 3.69 8.19 -3.11
C LEU A 219 3.22 8.87 -4.40
N PHE A 220 4.04 8.85 -5.45
CA PHE A 220 3.76 9.50 -6.73
C PHE A 220 3.02 8.62 -7.73
N LEU A 221 2.80 7.33 -7.41
CA LEU A 221 2.04 6.42 -8.25
C LEU A 221 0.69 6.99 -8.72
N PRO A 222 -0.15 7.63 -7.87
CA PRO A 222 -1.40 8.24 -8.32
C PRO A 222 -1.24 9.28 -9.44
N TRP A 223 -0.07 9.94 -9.52
CA TRP A 223 0.24 10.95 -10.53
C TRP A 223 0.84 10.33 -11.80
N LEU A 224 1.47 9.16 -11.68
CA LEU A 224 1.99 8.37 -12.81
C LEU A 224 0.92 7.52 -13.51
N MET A 225 -0.09 7.04 -12.78
CA MET A 225 -1.16 6.19 -13.31
C MET A 225 -1.81 6.70 -14.62
N PRO A 226 -2.01 8.01 -14.86
CA PRO A 226 -2.54 8.49 -16.13
C PRO A 226 -1.71 8.11 -17.36
N GLY A 227 -0.38 8.00 -17.19
CA GLY A 227 0.55 7.52 -18.20
C GLY A 227 0.65 6.00 -18.20
N ILE A 228 0.85 5.39 -17.03
CA ILE A 228 1.00 3.94 -16.89
C ILE A 228 -0.22 3.20 -17.45
N ASP A 229 -1.45 3.59 -17.09
CA ASP A 229 -2.67 2.89 -17.54
C ASP A 229 -2.91 2.95 -19.06
N GLN A 230 -2.11 3.69 -19.84
CA GLN A 230 -2.28 3.75 -21.30
C GLN A 230 -2.04 2.40 -21.98
N TRP A 231 -1.16 1.55 -21.45
CA TRP A 231 -0.91 0.23 -22.02
C TRP A 231 -2.18 -0.64 -22.03
N THR A 232 -3.07 -0.47 -21.03
CA THR A 232 -4.34 -1.21 -20.96
C THR A 232 -5.31 -0.85 -22.09
N ARG A 233 -5.12 0.30 -22.75
CA ARG A 233 -5.86 0.68 -23.96
C ARG A 233 -5.35 -0.07 -25.18
N MET A 234 -4.03 -0.16 -25.34
CA MET A 234 -3.42 -0.90 -26.45
C MET A 234 -3.78 -2.38 -26.40
N ALA A 235 -3.93 -2.93 -25.19
CA ALA A 235 -4.36 -4.32 -24.98
C ALA A 235 -5.86 -4.58 -25.28
N GLY A 236 -6.66 -3.56 -25.63
CA GLY A 236 -8.09 -3.74 -25.93
C GLY A 236 -8.98 -4.13 -24.73
N ILE A 237 -8.41 -4.22 -23.53
CA ILE A 237 -9.12 -4.59 -22.29
C ILE A 237 -9.98 -3.42 -21.77
N ALA A 238 -9.72 -2.20 -22.26
CA ALA A 238 -10.39 -0.97 -21.85
C ALA A 238 -11.52 -0.53 -22.80
N GLY A 239 -12.51 -1.38 -23.01
CA GLY A 239 -13.82 -0.95 -23.52
C GLY A 239 -14.59 -0.23 -22.40
N ALA A 240 -14.73 1.10 -22.52
CA ALA A 240 -15.49 2.00 -21.66
C ALA A 240 -14.92 2.31 -20.24
N ASN A 241 -14.53 3.58 -20.04
CA ASN A 241 -14.26 4.26 -18.76
C ASN A 241 -12.94 4.00 -18.01
N VAL A 242 -11.82 4.25 -18.69
CA VAL A 242 -10.47 4.41 -18.09
C VAL A 242 -10.43 5.45 -16.94
N ARG A 243 -11.21 6.54 -17.00
CA ARG A 243 -11.23 7.58 -15.95
C ARG A 243 -11.89 7.11 -14.64
N VAL A 244 -12.91 6.25 -14.76
CA VAL A 244 -13.55 5.64 -13.59
C VAL A 244 -12.57 4.64 -12.98
N ARG A 245 -11.98 3.75 -13.78
CA ARG A 245 -10.97 2.75 -13.34
C ARG A 245 -9.73 3.33 -12.64
N ARG A 246 -9.24 4.52 -13.02
CA ARG A 246 -8.05 5.15 -12.42
C ARG A 246 -8.15 5.46 -10.93
N HIS A 247 -9.33 5.80 -10.43
CA HIS A 247 -9.53 6.06 -9.00
C HIS A 247 -9.43 4.78 -8.16
N PHE A 248 -9.54 3.63 -8.83
CA PHE A 248 -9.62 2.30 -8.26
C PHE A 248 -8.32 1.51 -8.44
N SER A 249 -7.56 1.76 -9.50
CA SER A 249 -6.30 1.03 -9.77
C SER A 249 -5.22 1.37 -8.74
N THR A 250 -5.07 2.65 -8.36
CA THR A 250 -3.99 3.05 -7.46
C THR A 250 -4.06 2.41 -6.06
N PRO A 251 -5.22 2.40 -5.36
CA PRO A 251 -5.32 1.76 -4.05
C PRO A 251 -5.05 0.24 -4.07
N HIS A 252 -5.25 -0.41 -5.22
CA HIS A 252 -4.86 -1.80 -5.39
C HIS A 252 -3.38 -1.98 -5.65
N ILE A 253 -2.78 -1.13 -6.48
CA ILE A 253 -1.39 -1.33 -6.92
C ILE A 253 -0.40 -0.91 -5.83
N VAL A 254 -0.65 0.19 -5.12
CA VAL A 254 0.29 0.76 -4.13
C VAL A 254 0.74 -0.27 -3.08
N PRO A 255 -0.15 -1.04 -2.42
CA PRO A 255 0.29 -2.00 -1.41
C PRO A 255 1.15 -3.14 -1.99
N TRP A 256 0.85 -3.61 -3.20
CA TRP A 256 1.66 -4.63 -3.87
C TRP A 256 2.99 -4.10 -4.38
N VAL A 257 3.04 -2.83 -4.80
CA VAL A 257 4.29 -2.17 -5.19
C VAL A 257 5.19 -1.95 -3.98
N LEU A 258 4.64 -1.59 -2.81
CA LEU A 258 5.42 -1.50 -1.57
C LEU A 258 5.97 -2.89 -1.19
N LEU A 259 5.11 -3.92 -1.19
CA LEU A 259 5.53 -5.29 -0.86
C LEU A 259 6.60 -5.82 -1.83
N GLY A 260 6.33 -5.73 -3.14
CA GLY A 260 7.25 -6.20 -4.18
C GLY A 260 8.52 -5.34 -4.29
N GLY A 261 8.42 -4.03 -4.07
CA GLY A 261 9.57 -3.12 -4.09
C GLY A 261 10.57 -3.45 -2.98
N PHE A 262 10.09 -3.62 -1.74
CA PHE A 262 10.98 -3.97 -0.64
C PHE A 262 11.48 -5.42 -0.68
N ILE A 263 10.63 -6.40 -1.06
CA ILE A 263 11.08 -7.80 -1.07
C ILE A 263 11.90 -8.12 -2.32
N VAL A 264 11.42 -7.74 -3.50
CA VAL A 264 12.07 -8.11 -4.76
C VAL A 264 13.14 -7.10 -5.12
N SER A 265 12.85 -5.80 -5.16
CA SER A 265 13.83 -4.81 -5.65
C SER A 265 14.98 -4.63 -4.66
N VAL A 266 14.70 -4.33 -3.39
CA VAL A 266 15.75 -4.22 -2.36
C VAL A 266 16.37 -5.59 -2.05
N GLY A 267 15.57 -6.65 -1.98
CA GLY A 267 16.08 -8.00 -1.73
C GLY A 267 17.00 -8.54 -2.84
N SER A 268 16.73 -8.24 -4.11
CA SER A 268 17.65 -8.59 -5.21
C SER A 268 18.96 -7.81 -5.11
N GLY A 269 18.90 -6.53 -4.71
CA GLY A 269 20.11 -5.72 -4.48
C GLY A 269 20.96 -6.26 -3.32
N LEU A 270 20.33 -6.66 -2.21
CA LEU A 270 21.00 -7.28 -1.07
C LEU A 270 21.67 -8.61 -1.45
N ARG A 271 20.97 -9.44 -2.21
CA ARG A 271 21.51 -10.72 -2.71
C ARG A 271 22.74 -10.49 -3.58
N PHE A 272 22.64 -9.57 -4.53
CA PHE A 272 23.74 -9.26 -5.42
C PHE A 272 24.96 -8.68 -4.67
N GLY A 273 24.74 -7.80 -3.70
CA GLY A 273 25.81 -7.30 -2.83
C GLY A 273 26.51 -8.41 -2.05
N ASN A 274 25.75 -9.39 -1.54
CA ASN A 274 26.30 -10.55 -0.86
C ASN A 274 27.09 -11.48 -1.79
N ASP A 275 26.55 -11.79 -2.98
CA ASP A 275 27.21 -12.66 -3.96
C ASP A 275 28.49 -12.02 -4.53
N ALA A 276 28.54 -10.69 -4.59
CA ALA A 276 29.74 -9.92 -4.94
C ALA A 276 30.75 -9.75 -3.79
N GLY A 277 30.46 -10.27 -2.59
CA GLY A 277 31.33 -10.16 -1.41
C GLY A 277 31.38 -8.75 -0.78
N ALA A 278 30.50 -7.85 -1.20
CA ALA A 278 30.33 -6.51 -0.63
C ALA A 278 29.31 -6.47 0.53
N GLY A 279 28.58 -7.57 0.75
CA GLY A 279 27.56 -7.68 1.79
C GLY A 279 28.11 -8.08 3.17
N GLY A 280 27.58 -7.46 4.23
CA GLY A 280 27.70 -7.98 5.59
C GLY A 280 26.92 -9.30 5.76
N THR A 281 27.12 -9.98 6.89
CA THR A 281 26.41 -11.24 7.20
C THR A 281 24.90 -11.05 7.14
N LEU A 282 24.21 -11.79 6.25
CA LEU A 282 22.76 -11.78 6.18
C LEU A 282 22.16 -12.32 7.49
N SER A 283 21.28 -11.54 8.09
CA SER A 283 20.53 -11.93 9.29
C SER A 283 19.70 -13.20 9.03
N SER A 284 19.49 -14.03 10.04
CA SER A 284 18.64 -15.21 9.92
C SER A 284 17.23 -14.87 9.44
N TRP A 285 16.58 -15.81 8.73
CA TRP A 285 15.21 -15.65 8.23
C TRP A 285 14.20 -15.26 9.32
N GLN A 286 14.46 -15.66 10.57
CA GLN A 286 13.62 -15.32 11.71
C GLN A 286 13.64 -13.81 12.02
N VAL A 287 14.81 -13.16 11.94
CA VAL A 287 14.97 -11.71 12.12
C VAL A 287 14.32 -10.95 10.97
N PHE A 288 14.47 -11.45 9.74
CA PHE A 288 13.80 -10.90 8.57
C PHE A 288 12.28 -10.90 8.77
N VAL A 289 11.67 -12.02 9.15
CA VAL A 289 10.22 -12.11 9.39
C VAL A 289 9.77 -11.24 10.56
N ALA A 290 10.54 -11.19 11.65
CA ALA A 290 10.21 -10.41 12.84
C ALA A 290 10.23 -8.88 12.57
N LEU A 291 11.26 -8.38 11.89
CA LEU A 291 11.44 -6.95 11.64
C LEU A 291 10.61 -6.48 10.44
N LEU A 292 10.78 -7.11 9.28
CA LEU A 292 10.12 -6.70 8.04
C LEU A 292 8.66 -7.13 7.99
N GLY A 293 8.25 -8.13 8.77
CA GLY A 293 6.84 -8.48 8.95
C GLY A 293 6.00 -7.29 9.43
N SER A 294 6.55 -6.45 10.30
CA SER A 294 5.88 -5.20 10.74
C SER A 294 5.74 -4.18 9.59
N VAL A 295 6.69 -4.14 8.66
CA VAL A 295 6.65 -3.23 7.51
C VAL A 295 5.66 -3.73 6.46
N PHE A 296 5.58 -5.04 6.22
CA PHE A 296 4.79 -5.63 5.13
C PHE A 296 3.36 -5.97 5.50
N ALA A 297 3.09 -6.34 6.76
CA ALA A 297 1.76 -6.77 7.19
C ALA A 297 0.65 -5.74 6.89
N PRO A 298 0.84 -4.41 7.14
CA PRO A 298 -0.15 -3.41 6.77
C PRO A 298 -0.43 -3.38 5.26
N SER A 299 0.60 -3.61 4.45
CA SER A 299 0.50 -3.64 2.99
C SER A 299 -0.27 -4.86 2.48
N ILE A 300 0.01 -6.06 3.02
CA ILE A 300 -0.69 -7.30 2.65
C ILE A 300 -2.18 -7.21 3.02
N VAL A 301 -2.45 -6.77 4.25
CA VAL A 301 -3.84 -6.62 4.73
C VAL A 301 -4.56 -5.53 3.95
N GLY A 302 -3.90 -4.40 3.69
CA GLY A 302 -4.42 -3.35 2.83
C GLY A 302 -4.75 -3.84 1.42
N ALA A 303 -3.86 -4.61 0.81
CA ALA A 303 -4.01 -5.19 -0.52
C ALA A 303 -5.27 -6.06 -0.66
N VAL A 304 -5.48 -6.96 0.30
CA VAL A 304 -6.62 -7.88 0.29
C VAL A 304 -7.93 -7.13 0.58
N LEU A 305 -7.93 -6.30 1.61
CA LEU A 305 -9.13 -5.60 2.07
C LEU A 305 -9.61 -4.52 1.10
N THR A 306 -8.71 -3.93 0.31
CA THR A 306 -9.09 -2.95 -0.73
C THR A 306 -10.02 -3.58 -1.78
N SER A 307 -9.96 -4.91 -1.99
CA SER A 307 -10.87 -5.61 -2.91
C SER A 307 -12.30 -5.69 -2.39
N LEU A 308 -12.50 -5.74 -1.08
CA LEU A 308 -13.83 -5.72 -0.45
C LEU A 308 -14.51 -4.36 -0.62
N LEU A 309 -13.73 -3.29 -0.76
CA LEU A 309 -14.22 -1.93 -0.99
C LEU A 309 -14.84 -1.74 -2.38
N MET A 310 -14.77 -2.73 -3.28
CA MET A 310 -15.30 -2.61 -4.64
C MET A 310 -16.71 -3.17 -4.83
N HIS A 311 -17.37 -3.63 -3.76
CA HIS A 311 -18.66 -4.30 -3.87
C HIS A 311 -19.71 -3.47 -4.63
N GLY A 312 -19.82 -2.17 -4.34
CA GLY A 312 -20.77 -1.29 -5.01
C GLY A 312 -20.51 -1.14 -6.51
N ARG A 313 -19.23 -0.98 -6.89
CA ARG A 313 -18.81 -0.91 -8.29
C ARG A 313 -19.00 -2.22 -9.04
N ILE A 314 -18.63 -3.35 -8.43
CA ILE A 314 -18.80 -4.68 -9.06
C ILE A 314 -20.29 -4.90 -9.35
N ALA A 315 -21.17 -4.50 -8.44
CA ALA A 315 -22.61 -4.58 -8.65
C ALA A 315 -23.12 -3.68 -9.78
N SER A 316 -22.61 -2.44 -9.90
CA SER A 316 -22.96 -1.57 -11.03
C SER A 316 -22.44 -2.11 -12.36
N ASP A 317 -21.22 -2.65 -12.39
CA ASP A 317 -20.59 -3.19 -13.60
C ASP A 317 -21.36 -4.45 -14.08
N ILE A 318 -21.74 -5.34 -13.16
CA ILE A 318 -22.57 -6.52 -13.49
C ILE A 318 -23.93 -6.10 -14.03
N ARG A 319 -24.61 -5.13 -13.38
CA ARG A 319 -25.89 -4.59 -13.87
C ARG A 319 -25.77 -3.98 -15.27
N GLY A 320 -24.70 -3.21 -15.51
CA GLY A 320 -24.43 -2.64 -16.82
C GLY A 320 -24.23 -3.72 -17.90
N LEU A 321 -23.48 -4.78 -17.57
CA LEU A 321 -23.27 -5.92 -18.47
C LEU A 321 -24.57 -6.68 -18.75
N THR A 322 -25.43 -6.87 -17.75
CA THR A 322 -26.73 -7.53 -17.94
C THR A 322 -27.67 -6.69 -18.80
N LEU A 323 -27.71 -5.38 -18.59
CA LEU A 323 -28.54 -4.46 -19.40
C LEU A 323 -28.05 -4.37 -20.84
N ALA A 324 -26.75 -4.52 -21.07
CA ALA A 324 -26.15 -4.56 -22.40
C ALA A 324 -26.32 -5.91 -23.12
N GLY A 325 -27.01 -6.89 -22.52
CA GLY A 325 -27.23 -8.22 -23.13
C GLY A 325 -25.97 -9.08 -23.22
N ALA A 326 -24.95 -8.82 -22.38
CA ALA A 326 -23.71 -9.58 -22.41
C ALA A 326 -23.91 -11.04 -21.99
N THR A 327 -23.07 -11.94 -22.53
CA THR A 327 -23.10 -13.37 -22.19
C THR A 327 -23.02 -13.61 -20.67
N PRO A 328 -23.65 -14.67 -20.14
CA PRO A 328 -23.73 -14.95 -18.70
C PRO A 328 -22.39 -15.24 -18.02
N SER A 329 -21.30 -15.39 -18.78
CA SER A 329 -19.91 -15.55 -18.30
C SER A 329 -19.04 -14.29 -18.50
N ALA A 330 -19.58 -13.22 -19.10
CA ALA A 330 -18.84 -11.99 -19.38
C ALA A 330 -18.33 -11.31 -18.11
N TRP A 331 -19.11 -11.34 -17.02
CA TRP A 331 -18.70 -10.75 -15.74
C TRP A 331 -17.41 -11.39 -15.20
N ALA A 332 -17.28 -12.72 -15.26
CA ALA A 332 -16.10 -13.42 -14.77
C ALA A 332 -14.87 -13.07 -15.60
N ARG A 333 -15.00 -13.03 -16.93
CA ARG A 333 -13.92 -12.62 -17.84
C ARG A 333 -13.45 -11.19 -17.58
N VAL A 334 -14.38 -10.26 -17.34
CA VAL A 334 -14.05 -8.86 -17.02
C VAL A 334 -13.32 -8.74 -15.68
N GLN A 335 -13.74 -9.47 -14.65
CA GLN A 335 -13.08 -9.42 -13.33
C GLN A 335 -11.68 -10.03 -13.36
N VAL A 336 -11.51 -11.17 -14.04
CA VAL A 336 -10.19 -11.81 -14.22
C VAL A 336 -9.27 -10.94 -15.07
N GLY A 337 -9.78 -10.34 -16.16
CA GLY A 337 -9.02 -9.41 -16.99
C GLY A 337 -8.58 -8.15 -16.21
N GLU A 338 -9.46 -7.60 -15.37
CA GLU A 338 -9.09 -6.47 -14.51
C GLU A 338 -8.04 -6.87 -13.47
N ALA A 339 -8.16 -8.04 -12.85
CA ALA A 339 -7.14 -8.56 -11.93
C ALA A 339 -5.79 -8.72 -12.64
N ALA A 340 -5.77 -9.31 -13.85
CA ALA A 340 -4.56 -9.47 -14.66
C ALA A 340 -3.91 -8.11 -14.98
N CYS A 341 -4.69 -7.10 -15.41
CA CYS A 341 -4.17 -5.76 -15.69
C CYS A 341 -3.56 -5.10 -14.45
N LEU A 342 -4.21 -5.21 -13.29
CA LEU A 342 -3.69 -4.64 -12.04
C LEU A 342 -2.37 -5.32 -11.65
N THR A 343 -2.31 -6.66 -11.74
CA THR A 343 -1.10 -7.42 -11.42
C THR A 343 0.04 -7.11 -12.38
N LEU A 344 -0.21 -7.11 -13.69
CA LEU A 344 0.82 -6.80 -14.69
C LEU A 344 1.34 -5.36 -14.53
N THR A 345 0.47 -4.41 -14.17
CA THR A 345 0.89 -3.03 -13.91
C THR A 345 1.78 -2.95 -12.68
N ALA A 346 1.40 -3.61 -11.57
CA ALA A 346 2.21 -3.66 -10.36
C ALA A 346 3.56 -4.35 -10.60
N ALA A 347 3.55 -5.48 -11.32
CA ALA A 347 4.74 -6.23 -11.70
C ALA A 347 5.68 -5.40 -12.57
N GLY A 348 5.14 -4.64 -13.54
CA GLY A 348 5.94 -3.73 -14.37
C GLY A 348 6.60 -2.61 -13.56
N VAL A 349 5.88 -2.02 -12.59
CA VAL A 349 6.44 -0.98 -11.71
C VAL A 349 7.56 -1.55 -10.83
N VAL A 350 7.36 -2.73 -10.24
CA VAL A 350 8.39 -3.36 -9.41
C VAL A 350 9.58 -3.83 -10.25
N CYS A 351 9.35 -4.31 -11.46
CA CYS A 351 10.44 -4.63 -12.40
C CYS A 351 11.27 -3.37 -12.71
N ALA A 352 10.63 -2.22 -12.95
CA ALA A 352 11.34 -0.95 -13.14
C ALA A 352 12.14 -0.51 -11.90
N LEU A 353 11.60 -0.73 -10.68
CA LEU A 353 12.34 -0.52 -9.43
C LEU A 353 13.53 -1.49 -9.30
N CYS A 354 13.39 -2.75 -9.73
CA CYS A 354 14.50 -3.70 -9.74
C CYS A 354 15.59 -3.31 -10.74
N LEU A 355 15.21 -2.72 -11.89
CA LEU A 355 16.18 -2.17 -12.83
C LEU A 355 16.89 -0.96 -12.23
N ALA A 356 16.17 -0.10 -11.51
CA ALA A 356 16.74 1.05 -10.82
C ALA A 356 17.75 0.64 -9.73
N THR A 357 17.52 -0.48 -9.03
CA THR A 357 18.48 -1.02 -8.05
C THR A 357 19.67 -1.73 -8.70
N LEU A 358 19.42 -2.65 -9.62
CA LEU A 358 20.45 -3.54 -10.16
C LEU A 358 21.41 -2.83 -11.13
N LEU A 359 20.95 -1.80 -11.84
CA LEU A 359 21.79 -1.05 -12.77
C LEU A 359 22.97 -0.32 -12.09
N PRO A 360 22.78 0.52 -11.07
CA PRO A 360 23.89 1.15 -10.34
C PRO A 360 24.76 0.10 -9.64
N LEU A 361 24.17 -0.89 -8.97
CA LEU A 361 24.92 -1.97 -8.33
C LEU A 361 25.81 -2.71 -9.33
N HIS A 362 25.32 -2.96 -10.55
CA HIS A 362 26.08 -3.67 -11.57
C HIS A 362 27.31 -2.86 -12.01
N HIS A 363 27.14 -1.54 -12.19
CA HIS A 363 28.24 -0.65 -12.51
C HIS A 363 29.30 -0.59 -11.39
N LEU A 364 28.88 -0.68 -10.13
CA LEU A 364 29.79 -0.65 -8.98
C LEU A 364 30.51 -1.98 -8.74
N LEU A 365 29.77 -3.10 -8.77
CA LEU A 365 30.25 -4.39 -8.28
C LEU A 365 30.78 -5.30 -9.40
N THR A 366 30.16 -5.29 -10.58
CA THR A 366 30.54 -6.18 -11.69
C THR A 366 30.53 -5.49 -13.06
N PRO A 367 31.29 -4.39 -13.25
CA PRO A 367 31.26 -3.59 -14.48
C PRO A 367 31.71 -4.35 -15.74
N GLN A 368 32.39 -5.49 -15.57
CA GLN A 368 32.91 -6.32 -16.66
C GLN A 368 31.89 -7.35 -17.18
N ALA A 369 30.83 -7.65 -16.41
CA ALA A 369 29.82 -8.61 -16.81
C ALA A 369 28.76 -7.96 -17.72
N SER A 370 28.01 -8.76 -18.49
CA SER A 370 26.87 -8.23 -19.24
C SER A 370 25.69 -8.00 -18.30
N PHE A 371 25.12 -6.80 -18.31
CA PHE A 371 23.96 -6.44 -17.48
C PHE A 371 22.79 -7.42 -17.63
N GLY A 372 22.55 -7.92 -18.85
CA GLY A 372 21.48 -8.90 -19.10
C GLY A 372 21.65 -10.21 -18.33
N ARG A 373 22.89 -10.64 -18.10
CA ARG A 373 23.18 -11.84 -17.29
C ARG A 373 22.99 -11.55 -15.81
N THR A 374 23.51 -10.41 -15.34
CA THR A 374 23.30 -9.95 -13.96
C THR A 374 21.81 -9.84 -13.61
N LEU A 375 20.99 -9.31 -14.52
CA LEU A 375 19.54 -9.23 -14.31
C LEU A 375 18.90 -10.62 -14.16
N VAL A 376 19.28 -11.58 -14.99
CA VAL A 376 18.70 -12.93 -14.93
C VAL A 376 19.13 -13.67 -13.66
N ASP A 377 20.40 -13.56 -13.30
CA ASP A 377 21.00 -14.33 -12.21
C ASP A 377 20.68 -13.73 -10.82
N GLU A 378 20.67 -12.40 -10.72
CA GLU A 378 20.54 -11.68 -9.43
C GLU A 378 19.12 -11.27 -9.09
N LEU A 379 18.25 -11.08 -10.10
CA LEU A 379 16.86 -10.76 -9.82
C LEU A 379 16.20 -11.95 -9.11
N TRP A 380 15.53 -11.66 -8.00
CA TRP A 380 14.85 -12.68 -7.22
C TRP A 380 13.52 -13.12 -7.87
N TRP A 381 13.63 -13.84 -9.00
CA TRP A 381 12.50 -14.29 -9.82
C TRP A 381 11.49 -15.14 -9.04
N SER A 382 11.94 -15.97 -8.11
CA SER A 382 11.05 -16.79 -7.29
C SER A 382 10.16 -15.93 -6.38
N ALA A 383 10.73 -14.95 -5.68
CA ALA A 383 9.95 -14.00 -4.88
C ALA A 383 9.02 -13.15 -5.75
N PHE A 384 9.51 -12.69 -6.91
CA PHE A 384 8.70 -11.94 -7.89
C PHE A 384 7.47 -12.75 -8.34
N ALA A 385 7.68 -13.98 -8.79
CA ALA A 385 6.62 -14.86 -9.25
C ALA A 385 5.62 -15.19 -8.13
N VAL A 386 6.09 -15.45 -6.91
CA VAL A 386 5.24 -15.75 -5.76
C VAL A 386 4.38 -14.54 -5.38
N ILE A 387 4.95 -13.33 -5.29
CA ILE A 387 4.22 -12.14 -4.87
C ILE A 387 3.15 -11.76 -5.91
N PHE A 388 3.50 -11.71 -7.19
CA PHE A 388 2.54 -11.31 -8.23
C PHE A 388 1.55 -12.43 -8.57
N GLY A 389 1.95 -13.69 -8.43
CA GLY A 389 1.04 -14.83 -8.45
C GLY A 389 0.01 -14.75 -7.32
N ALA A 390 0.47 -14.50 -6.09
CA ALA A 390 -0.41 -14.29 -4.93
C ALA A 390 -1.34 -13.09 -5.13
N MET A 391 -0.84 -11.97 -5.67
CA MET A 391 -1.66 -10.81 -6.02
C MET A 391 -2.78 -11.18 -7.00
N PHE A 392 -2.45 -11.87 -8.09
CA PHE A 392 -3.43 -12.28 -9.09
C PHE A 392 -4.49 -13.20 -8.50
N ILE A 393 -4.08 -14.20 -7.71
CA ILE A 393 -5.00 -15.14 -7.06
C ILE A 393 -5.87 -14.41 -6.04
N ALA A 394 -5.30 -13.61 -5.14
CA ALA A 394 -6.04 -12.92 -4.09
C ALA A 394 -7.06 -11.93 -4.68
N VAL A 395 -6.62 -11.08 -5.62
CA VAL A 395 -7.51 -10.10 -6.28
C VAL A 395 -8.55 -10.82 -7.13
N GLY A 396 -8.15 -11.85 -7.87
CA GLY A 396 -9.06 -12.64 -8.72
C GLY A 396 -10.14 -13.35 -7.92
N VAL A 397 -9.76 -14.11 -6.89
CA VAL A 397 -10.68 -14.88 -6.04
C VAL A 397 -11.64 -13.95 -5.31
N VAL A 398 -11.15 -12.88 -4.68
CA VAL A 398 -12.01 -11.94 -3.94
C VAL A 398 -13.00 -11.24 -4.88
N LYS A 399 -12.56 -10.79 -6.06
CA LYS A 399 -13.45 -10.17 -7.05
C LYS A 399 -14.49 -11.15 -7.59
N LEU A 400 -14.10 -12.40 -7.87
CA LEU A 400 -15.02 -13.44 -8.34
C LEU A 400 -16.03 -13.83 -7.26
N ALA A 401 -15.60 -13.96 -6.01
CA ALA A 401 -16.48 -14.24 -4.87
C ALA A 401 -17.51 -13.12 -4.68
N LEU A 402 -17.06 -11.87 -4.62
CA LEU A 402 -17.93 -10.69 -4.51
C LEU A 402 -18.93 -10.61 -5.68
N ALA A 403 -18.47 -10.81 -6.91
CA ALA A 403 -19.32 -10.82 -8.09
C ALA A 403 -20.36 -11.95 -8.06
N GLY A 404 -19.96 -13.13 -7.57
CA GLY A 404 -20.84 -14.27 -7.36
C GLY A 404 -21.94 -13.97 -6.34
N PHE A 405 -21.58 -13.40 -5.18
CA PHE A 405 -22.54 -13.01 -4.14
C PHE A 405 -23.54 -11.96 -4.65
N VAL A 406 -23.07 -10.93 -5.36
CA VAL A 406 -23.96 -9.91 -5.94
C VAL A 406 -24.96 -10.54 -6.90
N ARG A 407 -24.50 -11.47 -7.75
CA ARG A 407 -25.37 -12.13 -8.73
C ARG A 407 -26.41 -13.03 -8.06
N ALA A 408 -26.04 -13.73 -6.99
CA ALA A 408 -26.98 -14.54 -6.22
C ALA A 408 -28.11 -13.68 -5.65
N GLY A 409 -27.77 -12.56 -5.00
CA GLY A 409 -28.77 -11.63 -4.45
C GLY A 409 -29.64 -10.93 -5.49
N GLN A 410 -29.19 -10.81 -6.75
CA GLN A 410 -30.01 -10.28 -7.84
C GLN A 410 -31.01 -11.28 -8.44
N ARG A 411 -30.90 -12.57 -8.12
CA ARG A 411 -31.85 -13.60 -8.57
C ARG A 411 -33.00 -13.81 -7.59
N GLU A 412 -32.86 -13.33 -6.36
CA GLU A 412 -33.86 -13.43 -5.30
C GLU A 412 -34.86 -12.25 -5.32
N HIS A 413 -34.67 -11.29 -6.23
CA HIS A 413 -35.54 -10.15 -6.50
C HIS A 413 -35.94 -10.16 -7.97
#